data_AF-A0A3A3FIA7-F1
#
_entry.id   AF-A0A3A3FIA7-F1
#
_cell.length_a   1.000
_cell.length_b   1.000
_cell.length_c   1.000
_cell.angle_alpha   90.00
_cell.angle_beta   90.00
_cell.angle_gamma   90.00
#
_symmetry.space_group_name_H-M   'P 1'
#
loop_
_entity.id
_entity.type
_entity.pdbx_description
1 polymer ?
#
loop_
_entity_poly.entity_id
_entity_poly.type
_entity_poly.pdbx_seq_one_letter_code
_entity_poly.pdbx_strand_id
1 'polypeptide(L)'
;MFAFPEQFSAASKANVEAQISLFSSLTAKTFEGVEKLIELNLNSVKTSFEESNAAAKQLLSVKDPQEWLSLAAAQAQPNAEKALAFGRQVASITSGVQAEYTKAAEAQVAETSRKLLELFEEVTKNAPAGSENAIAMIKSAIGNANAGYEQLTKSTKQAVETLETNLNTAVSQFTQPEAAAKATARAAKK
;
A
#
# COMPACT_ATOMS: atom_id res chain seq x y z
N MET A 1 46.87 -13.88 16.65
CA MET A 1 46.96 -12.58 15.95
C MET A 1 45.52 -12.12 15.77
N PHE A 2 45.12 -11.02 16.43
CA PHE A 2 43.72 -10.62 16.57
C PHE A 2 43.15 -10.15 15.22
N ALA A 3 42.23 -10.94 14.63
CA ALA A 3 41.45 -10.58 13.44
C ALA A 3 40.33 -9.55 13.72
N PHE A 4 40.19 -9.13 14.99
CA PHE A 4 39.15 -8.21 15.46
C PHE A 4 39.08 -6.87 14.69
N PRO A 5 40.18 -6.20 14.31
CA PRO A 5 40.10 -4.92 13.60
C PRO A 5 39.54 -5.07 12.17
N GLU A 6 39.95 -6.12 11.44
CA GLU A 6 39.50 -6.34 10.07
C GLU A 6 38.06 -6.85 10.00
N GLN A 7 37.65 -7.77 10.89
CA GLN A 7 36.27 -8.23 10.95
C GLN A 7 35.31 -7.11 11.39
N PHE A 8 35.74 -6.25 12.31
CA PHE A 8 34.95 -5.08 12.73
C PHE A 8 34.80 -4.05 11.60
N SER A 9 35.88 -3.82 10.83
CA SER A 9 35.87 -2.97 9.64
C SER A 9 34.94 -3.52 8.56
N ALA A 10 35.03 -4.82 8.24
CA ALA A 10 34.20 -5.48 7.24
C ALA A 10 32.72 -5.53 7.63
N ALA A 11 32.40 -5.87 8.88
CA ALA A 11 31.03 -5.90 9.38
C ALA A 11 30.40 -4.49 9.43
N SER A 12 31.17 -3.48 9.84
CA SER A 12 30.72 -2.08 9.82
C SER A 12 30.45 -1.60 8.40
N LYS A 13 31.35 -1.93 7.46
CA LYS A 13 31.19 -1.59 6.04
C LYS A 13 29.95 -2.25 5.44
N ALA A 14 29.75 -3.55 5.67
CA ALA A 14 28.57 -4.27 5.20
C ALA A 14 27.27 -3.69 5.76
N ASN A 15 27.28 -3.25 7.03
CA ASN A 15 26.11 -2.61 7.65
C ASN A 15 25.79 -1.25 7.01
N VAL A 16 26.81 -0.43 6.73
CA VAL A 16 26.65 0.84 6.03
C VAL A 16 26.16 0.64 4.60
N GLU A 17 26.71 -0.33 3.87
CA GLU A 17 26.25 -0.67 2.51
C GLU A 17 24.79 -1.15 2.50
N ALA A 18 24.40 -1.97 3.47
CA ALA A 18 23.01 -2.41 3.62
C ALA A 18 22.05 -1.23 3.90
N GLN A 19 22.44 -0.30 4.77
CA GLN A 19 21.63 0.90 5.06
C GLN A 19 21.52 1.84 3.85
N ILE A 20 22.61 2.04 3.11
CA ILE A 20 22.60 2.84 1.87
C ILE A 20 21.72 2.18 0.81
N SER A 21 21.83 0.86 0.65
CA SER A 21 21.02 0.09 -0.30
C SER A 21 19.53 0.16 0.05
N LEU A 22 19.19 0.01 1.33
CA LEU A 22 17.81 0.14 1.83
C LEU A 22 17.25 1.54 1.54
N PHE A 23 17.99 2.58 1.90
CA PHE A 23 17.57 3.96 1.67
C PHE A 23 17.40 4.26 0.18
N SER A 24 18.35 3.83 -0.65
CA SER A 24 18.27 3.99 -2.10
C SER A 24 17.06 3.26 -2.69
N SER A 25 16.79 2.03 -2.24
CA SER A 25 15.64 1.24 -2.71
C SER A 25 14.30 1.89 -2.32
N LEU A 26 14.14 2.33 -1.07
CA LEU A 26 12.91 2.99 -0.61
C LEU A 26 12.70 4.34 -1.30
N THR A 27 13.78 5.09 -1.51
CA THR A 27 13.75 6.34 -2.27
C THR A 27 13.30 6.08 -3.71
N ALA A 28 13.94 5.13 -4.40
CA ALA A 28 13.57 4.75 -5.75
C ALA A 28 12.10 4.31 -5.84
N LYS A 29 11.62 3.55 -4.85
CA LYS A 29 10.21 3.13 -4.81
C LYS A 29 9.24 4.28 -4.63
N THR A 30 9.61 5.27 -3.82
CA THR A 30 8.82 6.48 -3.63
C THR A 30 8.74 7.28 -4.93
N PHE A 31 9.86 7.44 -5.64
CA PHE A 31 9.89 8.09 -6.95
C PHE A 31 9.05 7.32 -7.98
N GLU A 32 9.15 6.00 -8.05
CA GLU A 32 8.28 5.16 -8.90
C GLU A 32 6.79 5.38 -8.60
N GLY A 33 6.43 5.51 -7.32
CA GLY A 33 5.06 5.84 -6.90
C GLY A 33 4.60 7.22 -7.40
N VAL A 34 5.46 8.24 -7.32
CA VAL A 34 5.18 9.58 -7.85
C VAL A 34 5.04 9.57 -9.37
N GLU A 35 5.94 8.88 -10.08
CA GLU A 35 5.87 8.71 -11.53
C GLU A 35 4.53 8.09 -11.96
N LYS A 36 4.11 7.02 -11.28
CA LYS A 36 2.81 6.37 -11.53
C LYS A 36 1.62 7.28 -11.25
N LEU A 37 1.69 8.14 -10.22
CA LEU A 37 0.63 9.11 -9.96
C LEU A 37 0.57 10.18 -11.06
N ILE A 38 1.71 10.66 -11.54
CA ILE A 38 1.77 11.63 -12.64
C ILE A 38 1.22 10.99 -13.92
N GLU A 39 1.66 9.77 -14.25
CA GLU A 39 1.18 9.00 -15.40
C GLU A 39 -0.34 8.81 -15.34
N LEU A 40 -0.88 8.43 -14.16
CA LEU A 40 -2.31 8.29 -13.93
C LEU A 40 -3.08 9.59 -14.21
N ASN A 41 -2.58 10.72 -13.73
CA ASN A 41 -3.20 12.02 -13.97
C ASN A 41 -3.16 12.40 -15.46
N LEU A 42 -2.03 12.21 -16.13
CA LEU A 42 -1.90 12.49 -17.56
C LEU A 42 -2.84 11.63 -18.41
N ASN A 43 -2.91 10.33 -18.12
CA ASN A 43 -3.83 9.42 -18.79
C ASN A 43 -5.29 9.83 -18.54
N SER A 44 -5.64 10.18 -17.30
CA SER A 44 -6.99 10.62 -16.95
C SER A 44 -7.40 11.91 -17.68
N VAL A 45 -6.50 12.89 -17.78
CA VAL A 45 -6.71 14.13 -18.53
C VAL A 45 -6.87 13.85 -20.02
N LYS A 46 -5.99 13.02 -20.59
CA LYS A 46 -6.05 12.64 -22.01
C LYS A 46 -7.38 11.95 -22.34
N THR A 47 -7.77 10.94 -21.57
CA THR A 47 -9.03 10.23 -21.73
C THR A 47 -10.22 11.18 -21.57
N SER A 48 -10.22 12.04 -20.54
CA SER A 48 -11.30 13.02 -20.33
C SER A 48 -11.45 14.00 -21.50
N PHE A 49 -10.33 14.40 -22.12
CA PHE A 49 -10.33 15.29 -23.29
C PHE A 49 -10.90 14.59 -24.53
N GLU A 50 -10.47 13.36 -24.82
CA GLU A 50 -10.98 12.55 -25.92
C GLU A 50 -12.50 12.31 -25.78
N GLU A 51 -12.94 11.98 -24.58
CA GLU A 51 -14.34 11.76 -24.25
C GLU A 51 -15.17 13.04 -24.33
N SER A 52 -14.65 14.17 -23.86
CA SER A 52 -15.32 15.47 -23.98
C SER A 52 -15.52 15.85 -25.45
N ASN A 53 -14.51 15.60 -26.30
CA ASN A 53 -14.62 15.81 -27.74
C ASN A 53 -15.67 14.89 -28.38
N ALA A 54 -15.73 13.62 -27.98
CA ALA A 54 -16.73 12.68 -28.44
C ALA A 54 -18.15 13.08 -28.00
N ALA A 55 -18.31 13.45 -26.72
CA ALA A 55 -19.56 13.93 -26.15
C ALA A 55 -20.03 15.20 -26.86
N ALA A 56 -19.14 16.17 -27.10
CA ALA A 56 -19.48 17.40 -27.84
C ALA A 56 -19.97 17.09 -29.25
N LYS A 57 -19.31 16.18 -29.99
CA LYS A 57 -19.76 15.75 -31.33
C LYS A 57 -21.13 15.07 -31.29
N GLN A 58 -21.38 14.23 -30.30
CA GLN A 58 -22.67 13.57 -30.13
C GLN A 58 -23.76 14.61 -29.81
N LEU A 59 -23.53 15.51 -28.86
CA LEU A 59 -24.48 16.56 -28.48
C LEU A 59 -24.81 17.51 -29.64
N LEU A 60 -23.84 17.83 -30.50
CA LEU A 60 -24.05 18.63 -31.72
C LEU A 60 -24.85 17.90 -32.80
N SER A 61 -24.94 16.57 -32.73
CA SER A 61 -25.68 15.74 -33.69
C SER A 61 -27.14 15.49 -33.27
N VAL A 62 -27.47 15.78 -32.00
CA VAL A 62 -28.82 15.62 -31.45
C VAL A 62 -29.72 16.73 -31.96
N LYS A 63 -30.91 16.35 -32.46
CA LYS A 63 -31.92 17.29 -32.98
C LYS A 63 -33.04 17.57 -31.99
N ASP A 64 -33.29 16.64 -31.07
CA ASP A 64 -34.41 16.71 -30.13
C ASP A 64 -33.94 16.95 -28.67
N PRO A 65 -34.57 17.89 -27.93
CA PRO A 65 -34.22 18.17 -26.52
C PRO A 65 -34.31 16.96 -25.59
N GLN A 66 -35.21 16.01 -25.90
CA GLN A 66 -35.43 14.80 -25.11
C GLN A 66 -34.30 13.76 -25.30
N GLU A 67 -33.74 13.70 -26.50
CA GLU A 67 -32.59 12.88 -26.84
C GLU A 67 -31.31 13.44 -26.19
N TRP A 68 -31.23 14.77 -26.01
CA TRP A 68 -30.15 15.44 -25.30
C TRP A 68 -30.10 15.07 -23.82
N LEU A 69 -31.24 15.10 -23.13
CA LEU A 69 -31.37 14.67 -21.73
C LEU A 69 -31.02 13.19 -21.54
N SER A 70 -31.44 12.35 -22.49
CA SER A 70 -31.13 10.91 -22.46
C SER A 70 -29.63 10.67 -22.61
N LEU A 71 -28.96 11.40 -23.52
CA LEU A 71 -27.52 11.32 -23.73
C LEU A 71 -26.72 11.81 -22.51
N ALA A 72 -27.18 12.90 -21.87
CA ALA A 72 -26.57 13.42 -20.65
C ALA A 72 -26.71 12.44 -19.47
N ALA A 73 -27.88 11.81 -19.32
CA ALA A 73 -28.10 10.80 -18.29
C ALA A 73 -27.24 9.54 -18.50
N ALA A 74 -27.05 9.13 -19.76
CA ALA A 74 -26.22 7.97 -20.10
C ALA A 74 -24.74 8.11 -19.71
N GLN A 75 -24.24 9.35 -19.54
CA GLN A 75 -22.86 9.63 -19.12
C GLN A 75 -22.65 9.55 -17.60
N ALA A 76 -23.72 9.55 -16.79
CA ALA A 76 -23.60 9.59 -15.34
C ALA A 76 -22.93 8.33 -14.75
N GLN A 77 -23.34 7.14 -15.22
CA GLN A 77 -22.77 5.88 -14.76
C GLN A 77 -21.29 5.70 -15.19
N PRO A 78 -20.91 5.86 -16.47
CA PRO A 78 -19.51 5.80 -16.89
C PRO A 78 -18.60 6.76 -16.13
N ASN A 79 -19.08 7.97 -15.82
CA ASN A 79 -18.28 8.94 -15.06
C ASN A 79 -18.08 8.53 -13.60
N ALA A 80 -19.09 7.92 -12.97
CA ALA A 80 -18.96 7.37 -11.62
C ALA A 80 -17.98 6.19 -11.58
N GLU A 81 -18.05 5.27 -12.55
CA GLU A 81 -17.14 4.14 -12.66
C GLU A 81 -15.68 4.60 -12.86
N LYS A 82 -15.45 5.65 -13.66
CA LYS A 82 -14.11 6.24 -13.86
C LYS A 82 -13.56 6.87 -12.59
N ALA A 83 -14.38 7.62 -11.85
CA ALA A 83 -13.96 8.22 -10.59
C ALA A 83 -13.56 7.14 -9.56
N LEU A 84 -14.33 6.06 -9.49
CA LEU A 84 -14.02 4.89 -8.66
C LEU A 84 -12.73 4.19 -9.12
N ALA A 85 -12.54 4.01 -10.43
CA ALA A 85 -11.33 3.41 -10.99
C ALA A 85 -10.09 4.25 -10.68
N PHE A 86 -10.16 5.57 -10.85
CA PHE A 86 -9.09 6.50 -10.47
C PHE A 86 -8.73 6.36 -8.99
N GLY A 87 -9.72 6.37 -8.09
CA GLY A 87 -9.50 6.17 -6.66
C GLY A 87 -8.83 4.84 -6.32
N ARG A 88 -9.25 3.75 -6.98
CA ARG A 88 -8.62 2.42 -6.83
C ARG A 88 -7.18 2.40 -7.32
N GLN A 89 -6.89 3.07 -8.44
CA GLN A 89 -5.53 3.15 -8.98
C GLN A 89 -4.62 3.97 -8.06
N VAL A 90 -5.09 5.09 -7.51
CA VAL A 90 -4.36 5.84 -6.48
C VAL A 90 -4.09 4.97 -5.26
N ALA A 91 -5.11 4.29 -4.74
CA ALA A 91 -4.97 3.41 -3.58
C ALA A 91 -3.95 2.28 -3.84
N SER A 92 -3.97 1.69 -5.03
CA SER A 92 -3.02 0.64 -5.43
C SER A 92 -1.58 1.15 -5.53
N ILE A 93 -1.36 2.39 -6.00
CA ILE A 93 -0.03 2.98 -6.06
C ILE A 93 0.50 3.21 -4.64
N THR A 94 -0.32 3.83 -3.78
CA THR A 94 0.06 4.11 -2.39
C THR A 94 0.31 2.83 -1.59
N SER A 95 -0.54 1.80 -1.74
CA SER A 95 -0.35 0.52 -1.05
C SER A 95 0.89 -0.22 -1.54
N GLY A 96 1.23 -0.12 -2.83
CA GLY A 96 2.46 -0.67 -3.38
C GLY A 96 3.72 -0.03 -2.79
N VAL A 97 3.71 1.29 -2.53
CA VAL A 97 4.81 1.96 -1.81
C VAL A 97 4.84 1.50 -0.35
N GLN A 98 3.70 1.53 0.34
CA GLN A 98 3.59 1.09 1.74
C GLN A 98 4.11 -0.34 1.94
N ALA A 99 3.82 -1.26 1.00
CA ALA A 99 4.25 -2.64 1.08
C ALA A 99 5.78 -2.79 1.11
N GLU A 100 6.51 -2.00 0.31
CA GLU A 100 7.99 -2.03 0.33
C GLU A 100 8.57 -1.44 1.62
N TYR A 101 7.96 -0.39 2.17
CA TYR A 101 8.34 0.14 3.49
C TYR A 101 8.07 -0.87 4.61
N THR A 102 6.94 -1.56 4.53
CA THR A 102 6.59 -2.63 5.48
C THR A 102 7.64 -3.71 5.40
N LYS A 103 7.91 -4.25 4.20
CA LYS A 103 8.92 -5.29 3.95
C LYS A 103 10.32 -4.90 4.44
N ALA A 104 10.71 -3.64 4.27
CA ALA A 104 11.95 -3.10 4.82
C ALA A 104 11.99 -3.18 6.36
N ALA A 105 10.92 -2.78 7.03
CA ALA A 105 10.80 -2.90 8.48
C ALA A 105 10.81 -4.37 8.92
N GLU A 106 10.10 -5.24 8.20
CA GLU A 106 10.07 -6.68 8.43
C GLU A 106 11.47 -7.29 8.40
N ALA A 107 12.26 -6.95 7.37
CA ALA A 107 13.63 -7.41 7.22
C ALA A 107 14.54 -6.93 8.37
N GLN A 108 14.40 -5.67 8.79
CA GLN A 108 15.20 -5.11 9.90
C GLN A 108 14.88 -5.78 11.24
N VAL A 109 13.60 -6.08 11.50
CA VAL A 109 13.17 -6.81 12.71
C VAL A 109 13.73 -8.23 12.69
N ALA A 110 13.65 -8.92 11.55
CA ALA A 110 14.19 -10.27 11.40
C ALA A 110 15.72 -10.29 11.62
N GLU A 111 16.46 -9.35 11.03
CA GLU A 111 17.92 -9.25 11.21
C GLU A 111 18.29 -8.97 12.67
N THR A 112 17.57 -8.04 13.33
CA THR A 112 17.80 -7.69 14.73
C THR A 112 17.52 -8.88 15.65
N SER A 113 16.43 -9.60 15.39
CA SER A 113 16.07 -10.81 16.15
C SER A 113 17.14 -11.90 16.00
N ARG A 114 17.67 -12.09 14.78
CA ARG A 114 18.77 -13.02 14.51
C ARG A 114 20.03 -12.65 15.31
N LYS A 115 20.43 -11.38 15.29
CA LYS A 115 21.60 -10.89 16.05
C LYS A 115 21.40 -11.06 17.56
N LEU A 116 20.20 -10.78 18.08
CA LEU A 116 19.89 -10.98 19.49
C LEU A 116 19.95 -12.46 19.89
N LEU A 117 19.48 -13.37 19.04
CA LEU A 117 19.60 -14.81 19.26
C LEU A 117 21.06 -15.27 19.26
N GLU A 118 21.87 -14.82 18.30
CA GLU A 118 23.32 -15.11 18.26
C GLU A 118 24.02 -14.63 19.54
N LEU A 119 23.74 -13.39 19.98
CA LEU A 119 24.27 -12.86 21.25
C LEU A 119 23.79 -13.66 22.46
N PHE A 120 22.53 -14.10 22.46
CA PHE A 120 21.98 -14.91 23.53
C PHE A 120 22.62 -16.30 23.59
N GLU A 121 22.85 -16.94 22.46
CA GLU A 121 23.59 -18.21 22.37
C GLU A 121 25.03 -18.06 22.88
N GLU A 122 25.71 -16.96 22.51
CA GLU A 122 27.06 -16.63 22.99
C GLU A 122 27.08 -16.42 24.51
N VAL A 123 26.10 -15.67 25.05
CA VAL A 123 25.99 -15.40 26.49
C VAL A 123 25.67 -16.67 27.27
N THR A 124 24.70 -17.47 26.82
CA THR A 124 24.27 -18.70 27.49
C THR A 124 25.39 -19.76 27.50
N LYS A 125 26.16 -19.87 26.41
CA LYS A 125 27.31 -20.78 26.33
C LYS A 125 28.44 -20.41 27.29
N ASN A 126 28.57 -19.14 27.63
CA ASN A 126 29.61 -18.60 28.51
C ASN A 126 29.08 -18.18 29.89
N ALA A 127 27.84 -18.56 30.24
CA ALA A 127 27.18 -18.03 31.43
C ALA A 127 27.68 -18.70 32.72
N PRO A 128 28.04 -17.93 33.77
CA PRO A 128 28.39 -18.49 35.07
C PRO A 128 27.17 -19.13 35.75
N ALA A 129 27.41 -20.12 36.62
CA ALA A 129 26.35 -20.78 37.40
C ALA A 129 25.52 -19.75 38.20
N GLY A 130 24.19 -19.84 38.15
CA GLY A 130 23.26 -18.91 38.81
C GLY A 130 22.60 -17.87 37.88
N SER A 131 22.86 -17.92 36.57
CA SER A 131 22.32 -17.00 35.55
C SER A 131 21.00 -17.47 34.90
N GLU A 132 20.44 -18.60 35.33
CA GLU A 132 19.30 -19.28 34.72
C GLU A 132 18.04 -18.41 34.70
N ASN A 133 17.81 -17.61 35.76
CA ASN A 133 16.67 -16.70 35.83
C ASN A 133 16.76 -15.54 34.84
N ALA A 134 17.97 -14.99 34.60
CA ALA A 134 18.15 -13.91 33.63
C ALA A 134 17.99 -14.42 32.19
N ILE A 135 18.51 -15.61 31.91
CA ILE A 135 18.35 -16.32 30.62
C ILE A 135 16.87 -16.58 30.32
N ALA A 136 16.09 -17.02 31.32
CA ALA A 136 14.65 -17.25 31.18
C ALA A 136 13.86 -15.97 30.88
N MET A 137 14.20 -14.85 31.53
CA MET A 137 13.55 -13.55 31.25
C MET A 137 13.82 -13.06 29.83
N ILE A 138 15.06 -13.16 29.34
CA ILE A 138 15.43 -12.76 27.97
C ILE A 138 14.68 -13.62 26.95
N LYS A 139 14.63 -14.94 27.16
CA LYS A 139 13.88 -15.86 26.28
C LYS A 139 12.39 -15.52 26.23
N SER A 140 11.79 -15.16 27.38
CA SER A 140 10.39 -14.70 27.44
C SER A 140 10.19 -13.38 26.70
N ALA A 141 11.13 -12.43 26.80
CA ALA A 141 11.04 -11.16 26.10
C ALA A 141 11.11 -11.33 24.56
N ILE A 142 12.00 -12.20 24.08
CA ILE A 142 12.10 -12.56 22.65
C ILE A 142 10.79 -13.22 22.17
N GLY A 143 10.23 -14.15 22.95
CA GLY A 143 8.95 -14.79 22.64
C GLY A 143 7.79 -13.79 22.50
N ASN A 144 7.69 -12.83 23.44
CA ASN A 144 6.65 -11.79 23.42
C ASN A 144 6.82 -10.81 22.25
N ALA A 145 8.05 -10.46 21.88
CA ALA A 145 8.34 -9.60 20.74
C ALA A 145 7.91 -10.24 19.41
N ASN A 146 8.20 -11.54 19.23
CA ASN A 146 7.78 -12.30 18.04
C ASN A 146 6.25 -12.37 17.92
N ALA A 147 5.55 -12.63 19.03
CA ALA A 147 4.08 -12.66 19.05
C ALA A 147 3.46 -11.29 18.71
N GLY A 148 4.02 -10.20 19.23
CA GLY A 148 3.57 -8.84 18.91
C GLY A 148 3.74 -8.48 17.43
N TYR A 149 4.85 -8.92 16.82
CA TYR A 149 5.10 -8.73 15.40
C TYR A 149 4.11 -9.50 14.52
N GLU A 150 3.86 -10.78 14.83
CA GLU A 150 2.90 -11.61 14.12
C GLU A 150 1.48 -11.03 14.18
N GLN A 151 1.10 -10.46 15.34
CA GLN A 151 -0.17 -9.76 15.52
C GLN A 151 -0.27 -8.45 14.72
N LEU A 152 0.84 -7.70 14.59
CA LEU A 152 0.88 -6.50 13.76
C LEU A 152 0.70 -6.87 12.27
N THR A 153 1.46 -7.84 11.76
CA THR A 153 1.36 -8.32 10.38
C THR A 153 -0.06 -8.80 10.07
N LYS A 154 -0.69 -9.55 10.98
CA LYS A 154 -2.07 -10.00 10.84
C LYS A 154 -3.07 -8.85 10.80
N SER A 155 -2.91 -7.86 11.68
CA SER A 155 -3.79 -6.68 11.73
C SER A 155 -3.68 -5.84 10.45
N THR A 156 -2.47 -5.67 9.92
CA THR A 156 -2.22 -4.98 8.65
C THR A 156 -2.91 -5.69 7.49
N LYS A 157 -2.79 -7.03 7.39
CA LYS A 157 -3.49 -7.81 6.35
C LYS A 157 -5.01 -7.65 6.43
N GLN A 158 -5.58 -7.77 7.62
CA GLN A 158 -7.02 -7.58 7.82
C GLN A 158 -7.49 -6.17 7.43
N ALA A 159 -6.69 -5.14 7.71
CA ALA A 159 -7.01 -3.78 7.30
C ALA A 159 -7.04 -3.64 5.77
N VAL A 160 -6.08 -4.22 5.06
CA VAL A 160 -6.03 -4.24 3.59
C VAL A 160 -7.24 -4.98 3.01
N GLU A 161 -7.53 -6.20 3.48
CA GLU A 161 -8.68 -7.00 3.04
C GLU A 161 -10.02 -6.27 3.28
N THR A 162 -10.15 -5.57 4.41
CA THR A 162 -11.34 -4.77 4.72
C THR A 162 -11.48 -3.60 3.75
N LEU A 163 -10.38 -2.94 3.39
CA LEU A 163 -10.35 -1.83 2.43
C LEU A 163 -10.76 -2.31 1.03
N GLU A 164 -10.22 -3.44 0.58
CA GLU A 164 -10.60 -4.08 -0.69
C GLU A 164 -12.08 -4.48 -0.70
N THR A 165 -12.57 -5.08 0.38
CA THR A 165 -13.98 -5.49 0.52
C THR A 165 -14.92 -4.29 0.50
N ASN A 166 -14.58 -3.21 1.21
CA ASN A 166 -15.39 -1.98 1.23
C ASN A 166 -15.38 -1.29 -0.14
N LEU A 167 -14.24 -1.27 -0.83
CA LEU A 167 -14.15 -0.74 -2.21
C LEU A 167 -14.95 -1.58 -3.20
N ASN A 168 -14.95 -2.91 -3.07
CA ASN A 168 -15.75 -3.78 -3.92
C ASN A 168 -17.24 -3.59 -3.64
N THR A 169 -17.63 -3.52 -2.37
CA THR A 169 -19.02 -3.29 -1.96
C THR A 169 -19.54 -1.93 -2.43
N ALA A 170 -18.75 -0.86 -2.28
CA ALA A 170 -19.13 0.47 -2.75
C ALA A 170 -19.36 0.49 -4.27
N VAL A 171 -18.51 -0.21 -5.04
CA VAL A 171 -18.70 -0.35 -6.49
C VAL A 171 -19.94 -1.17 -6.82
N SER A 172 -20.15 -2.31 -6.17
CA SER A 172 -21.34 -3.13 -6.37
C SER A 172 -22.63 -2.39 -6.02
N GLN A 173 -22.62 -1.53 -5.00
CA GLN A 173 -23.78 -0.69 -4.66
C GLN A 173 -24.03 0.40 -5.71
N PHE A 174 -22.98 0.93 -6.34
CA PHE A 174 -23.12 1.94 -7.39
C PHE A 174 -23.55 1.37 -8.74
N THR A 175 -23.15 0.13 -9.05
CA THR A 175 -23.53 -0.58 -10.28
C THR A 175 -24.88 -1.30 -10.16
N GLN A 176 -25.48 -1.34 -8.97
CA GLN A 176 -26.83 -1.84 -8.80
C GLN A 176 -27.86 -0.89 -9.42
N PRO A 177 -28.83 -1.42 -10.19
CA PRO A 177 -29.81 -0.61 -10.94
C PRO A 177 -30.66 0.30 -10.03
N GLU A 178 -30.86 -0.05 -8.76
CA GLU A 178 -31.62 0.75 -7.79
C GLU A 178 -30.88 2.02 -7.30
N ALA A 179 -29.55 2.02 -7.25
CA ALA A 179 -28.77 3.20 -6.87
C ALA A 179 -28.68 4.21 -8.02
N ALA A 180 -28.54 3.73 -9.25
CA ALA A 180 -28.65 4.53 -10.46
C ALA A 180 -30.04 5.19 -10.60
N ALA A 181 -31.11 4.47 -10.22
CA ALA A 181 -32.49 4.99 -10.19
C ALA A 181 -32.72 6.06 -9.09
N LYS A 182 -32.09 5.91 -7.92
CA LYS A 182 -32.18 6.93 -6.84
C LYS A 182 -31.38 8.19 -7.14
N ALA A 183 -30.24 8.08 -7.81
CA ALA A 183 -29.43 9.24 -8.21
C ALA A 183 -30.15 10.09 -9.27
N THR A 184 -30.81 9.46 -10.25
CA THR A 184 -31.65 10.14 -11.26
C THR A 184 -32.90 10.77 -10.65
N ALA A 185 -33.58 10.12 -9.70
CA ALA A 185 -34.73 10.69 -9.00
C ALA A 185 -34.40 11.93 -8.15
N ARG A 186 -33.16 12.03 -7.64
CA ARG A 186 -32.70 13.17 -6.85
C ARG A 186 -32.26 14.35 -7.72
N ALA A 187 -31.77 14.09 -8.93
CA ALA A 187 -31.46 15.11 -9.93
C ALA A 187 -32.73 15.70 -10.57
N ALA A 188 -33.80 14.91 -10.71
CA ALA A 188 -35.09 15.38 -11.25
C ALA A 188 -35.94 16.24 -10.28
N LYS A 189 -35.53 16.37 -9.01
CA LYS A 189 -36.19 17.18 -7.97
C LYS A 189 -35.52 18.54 -7.71
N LYS A 190 -34.48 18.88 -8.48
CA LYS A 190 -33.79 20.18 -8.41
C LYS A 190 -34.08 21.01 -9.65
#